data_AF-A0A060BZT7-F1
#
_entry.id   AF-A0A060BZT7-F1
#
_cell.length_a   1.000
_cell.length_b   1.000
_cell.length_c   1.000
_cell.angle_alpha   90.00
_cell.angle_beta   90.00
_cell.angle_gamma   90.00
#
_symmetry.space_group_name_H-M   'P 1'
#
loop_
_entity.id
_entity.type
_entity.pdbx_description
1 polymer ?
#
loop_
_entity_poly.entity_id
_entity_poly.type
_entity_poly.pdbx_seq_one_letter_code
_entity_poly.pdbx_strand_id
1 'polypeptide(L)' 'MDYLSRLGVDAIWLSPFYPSPLKDGGYDVADYRDVDPRLGTLEDFTRLTAEAHARGIRVVIDIV' A
#
# COMPACT_ATOMS: atom_id res chain seq x y z
N MET A 1 4.69 7.21 9.22
CA MET A 1 4.34 8.34 8.31
C MET A 1 5.13 9.61 8.60
N ASP A 2 5.53 9.89 9.83
CA ASP A 2 6.21 11.15 10.20
C ASP A 2 7.48 11.43 9.40
N TYR A 3 8.27 10.40 9.08
CA TYR A 3 9.43 10.54 8.22
C TYR A 3 9.06 11.11 6.84
N LEU A 4 8.03 10.56 6.18
CA LEU A 4 7.60 10.97 4.84
C LEU A 4 7.00 12.39 4.85
N SER A 5 6.22 12.71 5.88
CA SER A 5 5.70 14.07 6.07
C SER A 5 6.83 15.08 6.25
N ARG A 6 7.87 14.76 7.02
CA ARG A 6 9.05 15.62 7.18
C ARG A 6 9.91 15.69 5.92
N LEU A 7 9.97 14.61 5.14
CA LEU A 7 10.62 14.61 3.83
C LEU A 7 9.92 15.58 2.85
N GLY A 8 8.64 15.86 3.06
CA GLY A 8 7.87 16.82 2.28
C GLY A 8 7.26 16.22 1.01
N VAL A 9 6.95 14.93 1.00
CA VAL A 9 6.27 14.30 -0.15
C VAL A 9 4.77 14.54 -0.09
N ASP A 10 4.15 14.79 -1.24
CA ASP A 10 2.71 15.00 -1.35
C ASP A 10 1.94 13.69 -1.62
N ALA A 11 2.63 12.63 -2.04
CA ALA A 11 2.04 11.35 -2.36
C ALA A 11 3.01 10.18 -2.16
N ILE A 12 2.45 8.99 -1.98
CA ILE A 12 3.15 7.71 -2.05
C ILE A 12 2.49 6.81 -3.10
N TRP A 13 3.32 6.05 -3.80
CA TRP A 13 2.88 5.00 -4.71
C TRP A 13 3.33 3.67 -4.13
N LEU A 14 2.36 2.77 -3.91
CA LEU A 14 2.59 1.44 -3.38
C LEU A 14 2.69 0.46 -4.54
N SER A 15 3.80 -0.29 -4.57
CA SER A 15 3.92 -1.53 -5.35
C SER A 15 2.85 -2.54 -4.93
N PRO A 16 2.56 -3.56 -5.77
CA PRO A 16 1.52 -4.54 -5.46
C PRO A 16 1.67 -5.17 -4.07
N PHE A 17 0.58 -5.16 -3.31
CA PHE A 17 0.50 -5.72 -1.96
C PHE A 17 -0.61 -6.78 -1.84
N TYR A 18 -1.18 -7.20 -2.96
CA TYR A 18 -2.22 -8.22 -3.05
C TYR A 18 -1.65 -9.61 -2.77
N PRO A 19 -2.47 -10.59 -2.33
CA PRO A 19 -2.08 -11.99 -2.30
C PRO A 19 -1.46 -12.42 -3.63
N SER A 20 -0.25 -12.98 -3.54
CA SER A 20 0.52 -13.38 -4.72
C SER A 20 1.40 -14.60 -4.45
N PRO A 21 1.55 -15.53 -5.42
CA PRO A 21 2.57 -16.56 -5.37
C PRO A 21 4.02 -16.02 -5.42
N LEU A 22 4.20 -14.73 -5.73
CA LEU A 22 5.47 -14.02 -5.88
C LEU A 22 6.39 -14.58 -6.98
N LYS A 23 5.82 -15.09 -8.07
CA LYS A 23 6.61 -15.46 -9.27
C LYS A 23 7.06 -14.23 -10.05
N ASP A 24 6.38 -13.10 -9.88
CA ASP A 24 6.69 -11.81 -10.49
C ASP A 24 6.66 -10.69 -9.44
N GLY A 25 7.22 -10.95 -8.26
CA GLY A 25 7.41 -9.93 -7.22
C GLY A 25 6.13 -9.27 -6.68
N GLY A 26 4.97 -9.92 -6.85
CA GLY A 26 3.66 -9.39 -6.42
C GLY A 26 2.76 -8.93 -7.56
N TYR A 27 3.29 -8.81 -8.79
CA TYR A 27 2.49 -8.49 -9.98
C TYR A 27 1.70 -9.70 -10.50
N ASP A 28 2.08 -10.92 -10.13
CA ASP A 28 1.28 -12.13 -10.32
C ASP A 28 0.18 -12.24 -9.24
N VAL A 29 -0.86 -11.42 -9.36
CA VAL A 29 -1.93 -11.28 -8.36
C VAL A 29 -2.85 -12.51 -8.36
N ALA A 30 -3.10 -13.07 -7.16
CA ALA A 30 -4.04 -14.17 -6.94
C ALA A 30 -5.42 -13.70 -6.48
N ASP A 31 -5.49 -12.58 -5.74
CA ASP A 31 -6.75 -11.94 -5.34
C ASP A 31 -6.59 -10.41 -5.29
N TYR A 32 -7.30 -9.70 -6.17
CA TYR A 32 -7.24 -8.24 -6.26
C TYR A 32 -7.99 -7.50 -5.13
N ARG A 33 -8.67 -8.21 -4.22
CA ARG A 33 -9.56 -7.63 -3.22
C ARG A 33 -9.04 -7.74 -1.79
N ASP A 34 -7.90 -8.39 -1.59
CA ASP A 34 -7.31 -8.58 -0.27
C ASP A 34 -5.86 -8.10 -0.22
N VAL A 35 -5.29 -8.08 0.98
CA VAL A 35 -3.88 -7.79 1.24
C VAL A 35 -3.15 -9.11 1.44
N ASP A 36 -1.93 -9.22 0.93
CA ASP A 36 -1.11 -10.40 1.18
C ASP A 36 -0.90 -10.57 2.70
N PRO A 37 -1.22 -11.73 3.29
CA PRO A 37 -1.15 -11.92 4.74
C PRO A 37 0.28 -11.80 5.29
N ARG A 38 1.31 -11.84 4.44
CA ARG A 38 2.70 -11.56 4.84
C ARG A 38 2.97 -10.06 5.06
N LEU A 39 2.16 -9.19 4.47
CA LEU A 39 2.28 -7.73 4.53
C LEU A 39 1.30 -7.11 5.54
N GLY A 40 0.17 -7.75 5.80
CA GLY A 40 -0.80 -7.32 6.81
C GLY A 40 -2.23 -7.70 6.43
N THR A 41 -3.17 -6.85 6.83
CA THR A 41 -4.61 -7.02 6.59
C THR A 41 -5.21 -5.81 5.87
N LEU A 42 -6.46 -5.92 5.40
CA LEU A 42 -7.22 -4.77 4.90
C LEU A 42 -7.39 -3.66 5.96
N GLU A 43 -7.44 -4.01 7.24
CA GLU A 43 -7.48 -3.01 8.33
C GLU A 43 -6.14 -2.25 8.43
N ASP A 44 -5.02 -2.94 8.24
CA ASP A 44 -3.70 -2.31 8.20
C ASP A 44 -3.57 -1.34 7.03
N PHE A 45 -4.06 -1.73 5.84
CA PHE A 45 -4.10 -0.85 4.67
C PHE A 45 -4.98 0.37 4.94
N THR A 46 -6.16 0.17 5.52
CA THR A 46 -7.08 1.26 5.91
C THR A 46 -6.41 2.24 6.87
N ARG A 47 -5.70 1.73 7.88
CA ARG A 47 -4.94 2.55 8.84
C ARG A 47 -3.81 3.31 8.15
N LEU A 48 -3.06 2.67 7.26
CA LEU A 48 -1.99 3.32 6.49
C LEU A 48 -2.55 4.50 5.67
N THR A 49 -3.65 4.29 4.96
CA THR A 49 -4.30 5.32 4.15
C THR A 49 -4.82 6.47 5.02
N ALA A 50 -5.43 6.17 6.17
CA ALA A 50 -5.91 7.19 7.10
C ALA A 50 -4.76 8.05 7.65
N GLU A 51 -3.65 7.43 8.06
CA GLU A 51 -2.47 8.12 8.58
C GLU A 51 -1.76 8.98 7.51
N ALA A 52 -1.74 8.53 6.26
CA ALA A 52 -1.22 9.29 5.13
C ALA A 52 -2.09 10.54 4.86
N HIS A 53 -3.41 10.35 4.75
CA HIS A 53 -4.35 11.44 4.50
C HIS A 53 -4.37 12.48 5.63
N ALA A 54 -4.24 12.06 6.90
CA ALA A 54 -4.15 12.96 8.04
C ALA A 54 -2.94 13.93 7.95
N ARG A 55 -1.91 13.57 7.17
CA ARG A 55 -0.71 14.37 6.91
C ARG A 55 -0.73 15.04 5.53
N GLY A 56 -1.85 14.99 4.81
CA GLY A 56 -1.99 15.56 3.46
C GLY A 56 -1.30 14.74 2.36
N ILE A 57 -0.85 13.51 2.65
CA ILE A 57 -0.15 12.65 1.71
C ILE A 57 -1.16 11.76 0.98
N ARG A 58 -1.19 11.82 -0.35
CA ARG A 58 -2.07 10.99 -1.18
C ARG A 58 -1.50 9.56 -1.31
N VAL A 59 -2.39 8.57 -1.41
CA VAL A 59 -1.99 7.18 -1.65
C VAL A 59 -2.44 6.75 -3.04
N VAL A 60 -1.51 6.24 -3.83
CA VAL A 60 -1.75 5.60 -5.13
C VAL A 60 -1.30 4.15 -5.04
N ILE A 61 -2.07 3.25 -5.65
CA ILE A 61 -1.75 1.82 -5.70
C ILE A 61 -1.48 1.40 -7.14
N ASP A 62 -0.66 0.39 -7.32
CA ASP A 62 -0.57 -0.31 -8.60
C ASP A 62 -1.85 -1.09 -8.91
N ILE A 63 -2.34 -0.90 -10.13
CA ILE A 63 -3.38 -1.71 -10.75
C ILE A 63 -2.70 -2.52 -11.84
N VAL A 64 -2.80 -3.86 -11.74
CA VAL A 64 -2.11 -4.82 -12.62
C VAL A 64 -3.10 -5.55 -13.51
#